data_AF-A0A9W9AME3-F1
#
_entry.id   AF-A0A9W9AME3-F1
#
_cell.length_a   1.000
_cell.length_b   1.000
_cell.length_c   1.000
_cell.angle_alpha   90.00
_cell.angle_beta   90.00
_cell.angle_gamma   90.00
#
_symmetry.space_group_name_H-M   'P 1'
#
loop_
_entity.id
_entity.type
_entity.pdbx_description
1 polymer ?
#
loop_
_entity_poly.entity_id
_entity_poly.type
_entity_poly.pdbx_seq_one_letter_code
_entity_poly.pdbx_strand_id
1 'polypeptide(L)'
;MDTTEDPPFVPDLAYLWAPFIILHVLAEVGSILLLLTYFFSKNVHRPPTLVNFWITWLIYSVSYSLLLYDKQQYSHPDTLCRVQAAMVDGSSSMVVTAGLVAVVQPPHVIYKSTSTARLKSRIRLVLCLFVPYMVFLAFSVGTALVGRKNFLLTNPMNGLYCSLDVDGFSRYAIPAYCIVVMTCLLGFEGEHQNI
;
A
#
# COMPACT_ATOMS: atom_id res chain seq x y z
N MET A 1 37.84 11.37 13.24
CA MET A 1 36.59 11.71 13.94
C MET A 1 35.65 10.59 13.57
N ASP A 2 35.70 9.54 14.37
CA ASP A 2 35.00 8.27 14.16
C ASP A 2 33.68 8.39 14.92
N THR A 3 32.60 8.74 14.21
CA THR A 3 31.27 8.79 14.80
C THR A 3 30.74 7.37 14.84
N THR A 4 31.07 6.66 15.91
CA THR A 4 30.31 5.48 16.35
C THR A 4 28.94 5.98 16.81
N GLU A 5 28.07 6.33 15.86
CA GLU A 5 26.64 6.43 16.14
C GLU A 5 26.17 5.02 16.49
N ASP A 6 25.73 4.85 17.74
CA ASP A 6 25.06 3.62 18.15
C ASP A 6 23.93 3.35 17.14
N PRO A 7 23.79 2.10 16.66
CA PRO A 7 22.74 1.78 15.71
C PRO A 7 21.39 2.15 16.33
N PRO A 8 20.46 2.73 15.53
CA PRO A 8 19.16 3.12 16.04
C PRO A 8 18.50 1.94 16.75
N PHE A 9 17.98 2.16 17.97
CA PHE A 9 17.27 1.13 18.71
C PHE A 9 16.06 0.68 17.90
N VAL A 10 16.10 -0.56 17.41
CA VAL A 10 14.97 -1.18 16.73
C VAL A 10 14.31 -2.19 17.68
N PRO A 11 13.02 -2.02 18.01
CA PRO A 11 12.32 -2.98 18.86
C PRO A 11 12.16 -4.32 18.13
N ASP A 12 12.43 -5.42 18.83
CA ASP A 12 12.12 -6.76 18.35
C ASP A 12 10.61 -7.05 18.50
N LEU A 13 9.91 -7.21 17.37
CA LEU A 13 8.49 -7.53 17.32
C LEU A 13 8.24 -9.00 16.94
N ALA A 14 9.24 -9.88 16.98
CA ALA A 14 9.07 -11.29 16.66
C ALA A 14 7.98 -11.97 17.50
N TYR A 15 7.73 -11.51 18.73
CA TYR A 15 6.65 -12.02 19.58
C TYR A 15 5.23 -11.75 19.02
N LEU A 16 5.08 -10.77 18.13
CA LEU A 16 3.83 -10.41 17.45
C LEU A 16 3.64 -11.14 16.11
N TRP A 17 4.50 -12.10 15.77
CA TRP A 17 4.43 -12.76 14.47
C TRP A 17 3.07 -13.41 14.23
N ALA A 18 2.54 -14.16 15.19
CA ALA A 18 1.27 -14.88 15.04
C ALA A 18 0.09 -13.94 14.74
N PRO A 19 -0.20 -12.89 15.55
CA PRO A 19 -1.27 -11.96 15.22
C PRO A 19 -1.01 -11.21 13.91
N PHE A 20 0.24 -10.86 13.60
CA PHE A 20 0.59 -10.20 12.33
C PHE A 20 0.22 -11.07 11.12
N ILE A 21 0.53 -12.37 11.13
CA ILE A 21 0.19 -13.28 10.04
C ILE A 21 -1.32 -13.54 9.96
N ILE A 22 -1.97 -13.75 11.10
CA ILE A 22 -3.42 -13.98 11.14
C ILE A 22 -4.17 -12.80 10.50
N LEU A 23 -3.78 -11.57 10.84
CA LEU A 23 -4.41 -10.37 10.29
C LEU A 23 -4.22 -10.25 8.77
N HIS A 24 -3.02 -10.52 8.25
CA HIS A 24 -2.75 -10.45 6.81
C HIS A 24 -3.50 -11.55 6.04
N VAL A 25 -3.53 -12.79 6.55
CA VAL A 25 -4.29 -13.88 5.94
C VAL A 25 -5.79 -13.59 5.95
N LEU A 26 -6.33 -13.07 7.06
CA LEU A 26 -7.74 -12.65 7.12
C LEU A 26 -8.04 -11.53 6.14
N ALA A 27 -7.13 -10.56 5.98
CA ALA A 27 -7.27 -9.49 5.01
C ALA A 27 -7.24 -10.01 3.57
N GLU A 28 -6.36 -10.96 3.24
CA GLU A 28 -6.30 -11.61 1.92
C GLU A 28 -7.57 -12.38 1.62
N VAL A 29 -7.97 -13.29 2.51
CA VAL A 29 -9.18 -14.11 2.35
C VAL A 29 -10.42 -13.23 2.27
N GLY A 30 -10.55 -12.22 3.14
CA GLY A 30 -11.64 -11.27 3.11
C GLY A 30 -11.72 -10.49 1.81
N SER A 31 -10.59 -10.00 1.30
CA SER A 31 -10.52 -9.26 0.03
C SER A 31 -10.88 -10.14 -1.17
N ILE A 32 -10.38 -11.39 -1.21
CA ILE A 32 -10.74 -12.36 -2.25
C ILE A 32 -12.23 -12.67 -2.21
N LEU A 33 -12.80 -12.93 -1.03
CA LEU A 33 -14.23 -13.20 -0.88
C LEU A 33 -15.09 -12.02 -1.33
N LEU A 34 -14.68 -10.77 -1.03
CA LEU A 34 -15.37 -9.57 -1.50
C LEU A 34 -15.32 -9.44 -3.02
N LEU A 35 -14.16 -9.69 -3.64
CA LEU A 35 -14.01 -9.68 -5.09
C LEU A 35 -14.85 -10.77 -5.76
N LEU A 36 -14.82 -12.00 -5.23
CA LEU A 36 -15.66 -13.11 -5.72
C LEU A 36 -17.15 -12.76 -5.59
N THR A 37 -17.57 -12.25 -4.44
CA THR A 37 -18.96 -11.84 -4.21
C THR A 37 -19.38 -10.77 -5.21
N TYR A 38 -18.51 -9.81 -5.51
CA TYR A 38 -18.77 -8.80 -6.54
C TYR A 38 -18.93 -9.42 -7.93
N PHE A 39 -18.06 -10.35 -8.34
CA PHE A 39 -18.16 -11.02 -9.64
C PHE A 39 -19.40 -11.92 -9.78
N PHE A 40 -19.81 -12.60 -8.70
CA PHE A 40 -20.95 -13.51 -8.71
C PHE A 40 -22.29 -12.80 -8.45
N SER A 41 -22.30 -11.67 -7.74
CA SER A 41 -23.52 -10.95 -7.39
C SER A 41 -23.90 -9.95 -8.47
N LYS A 42 -24.70 -10.41 -9.44
CA LYS A 42 -25.22 -9.60 -10.56
C LYS A 42 -26.09 -8.40 -10.14
N ASN A 43 -26.56 -8.38 -8.88
CA ASN A 43 -27.50 -7.38 -8.39
C ASN A 43 -26.86 -6.25 -7.57
N VAL A 44 -25.55 -6.30 -7.29
CA VAL A 44 -24.90 -5.32 -6.43
C VAL A 44 -24.04 -4.37 -7.27
N HIS A 45 -24.56 -3.17 -7.53
CA HIS A 45 -23.78 -2.09 -8.12
C HIS A 45 -22.80 -1.53 -7.07
N ARG A 46 -21.51 -1.85 -7.22
CA ARG A 46 -20.44 -1.24 -6.42
C ARG A 46 -19.69 -0.21 -7.28
N PRO A 47 -19.23 0.92 -6.71
CA PRO A 47 -18.38 1.85 -7.43
C PRO A 47 -17.04 1.19 -7.77
N PRO A 48 -16.50 1.41 -8.98
CA PRO A 48 -15.25 0.79 -9.43
C PRO A 48 -14.03 1.14 -8.55
N THR A 49 -14.07 2.26 -7.84
CA THR A 49 -13.03 2.62 -6.86
C THR A 49 -12.99 1.75 -5.63
N LEU A 50 -14.15 1.28 -5.16
CA LEU A 50 -14.20 0.38 -4.02
C LEU A 50 -13.59 -0.98 -4.39
N VAL A 51 -13.86 -1.46 -5.61
CA VAL A 51 -13.21 -2.66 -6.15
C VAL A 51 -11.69 -2.45 -6.26
N ASN A 52 -11.27 -1.29 -6.76
CA ASN A 52 -9.86 -0.93 -6.83
C ASN A 52 -9.20 -0.91 -5.45
N PHE A 53 -9.87 -0.36 -4.44
CA PHE A 53 -9.38 -0.34 -3.06
C PHE A 53 -9.16 -1.75 -2.51
N TRP A 54 -10.09 -2.69 -2.75
CA TRP A 54 -9.92 -4.09 -2.35
C TRP A 54 -8.73 -4.77 -3.05
N ILE A 55 -8.50 -4.49 -4.34
CA ILE A 55 -7.33 -4.99 -5.07
C ILE A 55 -6.04 -4.45 -4.46
N THR A 56 -5.99 -3.15 -4.13
CA THR A 56 -4.80 -2.56 -3.48
C THR A 56 -4.52 -3.15 -2.10
N TRP A 57 -5.57 -3.47 -1.33
CA TRP A 57 -5.44 -4.16 -0.05
C TRP A 57 -4.89 -5.57 -0.19
N LEU A 58 -5.28 -6.30 -1.24
CA LEU A 58 -4.71 -7.62 -1.54
C LEU A 58 -3.21 -7.52 -1.84
N ILE A 59 -2.79 -6.57 -2.67
CA ILE A 59 -1.36 -6.35 -2.97
C ILE A 59 -0.59 -5.94 -1.71
N TYR A 60 -1.18 -5.08 -0.88
CA TYR A 60 -0.61 -4.70 0.41
C TYR A 60 -0.36 -5.92 1.28
N SER A 61 -1.37 -6.77 1.48
CA SER A 61 -1.19 -7.96 2.31
C SER A 61 -0.14 -8.93 1.77
N VAL A 62 -0.15 -9.20 0.46
CA VAL A 62 0.86 -10.06 -0.18
C VAL A 62 2.28 -9.48 0.01
N SER A 63 2.43 -8.16 -0.02
CA SER A 63 3.72 -7.49 0.19
C SER A 63 4.24 -7.75 1.60
N TYR A 64 3.40 -7.71 2.63
CA TYR A 64 3.78 -8.00 4.01
C TYR A 64 3.97 -9.50 4.27
N SER A 65 3.20 -10.36 3.60
CA SER A 65 3.26 -11.82 3.73
C SER A 65 4.40 -12.48 2.94
N LEU A 66 5.17 -11.73 2.13
CA LEU A 66 6.13 -12.31 1.18
C LEU A 66 7.14 -13.29 1.82
N LEU A 67 7.65 -12.95 3.01
CA LEU A 67 8.61 -13.78 3.77
C LEU A 67 8.02 -15.12 4.22
N LEU A 68 6.70 -15.24 4.37
CA LEU A 68 6.07 -16.51 4.73
C LEU A 68 6.20 -17.56 3.64
N TYR A 69 6.28 -17.11 2.39
CA TYR A 69 6.42 -18.00 1.25
C TYR A 69 7.84 -18.52 1.10
N ASP A 70 8.80 -17.90 1.79
CA ASP A 70 10.17 -18.37 1.82
C ASP A 70 10.33 -19.47 2.88
N LYS A 71 10.81 -20.64 2.43
CA LYS A 71 11.08 -21.79 3.31
C LYS A 71 12.51 -21.77 3.84
N GLN A 72 13.36 -20.87 3.37
CA GLN A 72 14.80 -20.80 3.68
C GLN A 72 15.17 -19.49 4.38
N GLN A 73 14.47 -19.22 5.49
CA GLN A 73 14.49 -17.97 6.26
C GLN A 73 15.86 -17.50 6.84
N TYR A 74 16.99 -18.18 6.55
CA TYR A 74 18.27 -17.96 7.23
C TYR A 74 19.54 -18.13 6.39
N SER A 75 19.47 -18.41 5.08
CA SER A 75 20.68 -18.82 4.35
C SER A 75 21.44 -17.70 3.63
N HIS A 76 20.79 -16.60 3.21
CA HIS A 76 21.47 -15.45 2.60
C HIS A 76 20.74 -14.12 2.88
N PRO A 77 21.36 -12.95 2.70
CA PRO A 77 20.64 -11.67 2.73
C PRO A 77 19.75 -11.59 1.49
N ASP A 78 18.58 -12.20 1.62
CA ASP A 78 17.78 -12.72 0.52
C ASP A 78 17.16 -11.60 -0.31
N THR A 79 17.30 -11.73 -1.62
CA THR A 79 16.65 -10.86 -2.62
C THR A 79 15.15 -10.67 -2.34
N LEU A 80 14.53 -11.66 -1.71
CA LEU A 80 13.14 -11.64 -1.26
C LEU A 80 12.90 -10.61 -0.15
N CYS A 81 13.78 -10.50 0.84
CA CYS A 81 13.72 -9.48 1.90
C CYS A 81 13.80 -8.06 1.31
N ARG A 82 14.63 -7.87 0.28
CA ARG A 82 14.72 -6.59 -0.44
C ARG A 82 13.46 -6.27 -1.23
N VAL A 83 12.96 -7.26 -1.97
CA VAL A 83 11.73 -7.10 -2.75
C VAL A 83 10.58 -6.79 -1.79
N GLN A 84 10.50 -7.48 -0.66
CA GLN A 84 9.51 -7.23 0.39
C GLN A 84 9.61 -5.79 0.91
N ALA A 85 10.80 -5.33 1.31
CA ALA A 85 10.99 -3.97 1.80
C ALA A 85 10.53 -2.91 0.78
N ALA A 86 10.91 -3.07 -0.49
CA ALA A 86 10.47 -2.18 -1.56
C ALA A 86 8.95 -2.21 -1.77
N MET A 87 8.34 -3.40 -1.75
CA MET A 87 6.90 -3.56 -1.94
C MET A 87 6.10 -3.04 -0.74
N VAL A 88 6.59 -3.20 0.49
CA VAL A 88 5.97 -2.67 1.72
C VAL A 88 5.92 -1.14 1.69
N ASP A 89 7.03 -0.52 1.32
CA ASP A 89 7.15 0.93 1.16
C ASP A 89 6.18 1.49 0.10
N GLY A 90 6.12 0.83 -1.07
CA GLY A 90 5.21 1.22 -2.13
C GLY A 90 3.75 0.94 -1.83
N SER A 91 3.44 -0.21 -1.22
CA SER A 91 2.06 -0.63 -0.98
C SER A 91 1.37 0.23 0.07
N SER A 92 2.09 0.68 1.10
CA SER A 92 1.58 1.65 2.08
C SER A 92 1.10 2.94 1.39
N SER A 93 1.94 3.51 0.52
CA SER A 93 1.62 4.72 -0.25
C SER A 93 0.47 4.52 -1.24
N MET A 94 0.36 3.31 -1.81
CA MET A 94 -0.74 2.93 -2.70
C MET A 94 -2.09 2.86 -1.97
N VAL A 95 -2.16 2.19 -0.81
CA VAL A 95 -3.41 2.00 -0.07
C VAL A 95 -3.99 3.33 0.39
N VAL A 96 -3.17 4.25 0.91
CA VAL A 96 -3.64 5.58 1.30
C VAL A 96 -4.18 6.37 0.10
N THR A 97 -3.51 6.26 -1.05
CA THR A 97 -3.93 6.92 -2.29
C THR A 97 -5.22 6.31 -2.84
N ALA A 98 -5.36 4.99 -2.80
CA ALA A 98 -6.57 4.29 -3.20
C ALA A 98 -7.76 4.63 -2.30
N GLY A 99 -7.53 4.75 -0.99
CA GLY A 99 -8.53 5.22 -0.03
C GLY A 99 -9.02 6.64 -0.37
N LEU A 100 -8.10 7.57 -0.60
CA LEU A 100 -8.46 8.94 -1.00
C LEU A 100 -9.26 8.95 -2.31
N VAL A 101 -8.84 8.18 -3.32
CA VAL A 101 -9.56 8.06 -4.60
C VAL A 101 -10.95 7.44 -4.40
N ALA A 102 -11.12 6.51 -3.47
CA ALA A 102 -12.42 5.91 -3.16
C ALA A 102 -13.38 6.89 -2.48
N VAL A 103 -12.89 7.75 -1.59
CA VAL A 103 -13.69 8.77 -0.88
C VAL A 103 -14.02 9.97 -1.77
N VAL A 104 -13.03 10.48 -2.52
CA VAL A 104 -13.18 11.70 -3.35
C VAL A 104 -14.08 11.44 -4.57
N GLN A 105 -14.35 10.19 -4.92
CA GLN A 105 -15.06 9.91 -6.16
C GLN A 105 -16.49 10.47 -6.09
N PRO A 106 -16.86 11.40 -6.99
CA PRO A 106 -18.20 11.96 -6.96
C PRO A 106 -19.22 10.84 -7.22
N PRO A 107 -20.34 10.80 -6.48
CA PRO A 107 -21.45 9.92 -6.85
C PRO A 107 -21.76 10.20 -8.32
N HIS A 108 -21.86 9.13 -9.13
CA HIS A 108 -22.14 9.21 -10.56
C HIS A 108 -23.17 10.31 -10.80
N VAL A 109 -22.76 11.44 -11.37
CA VAL A 109 -23.69 12.52 -11.70
C VAL A 109 -24.50 12.04 -12.89
N ILE A 110 -25.58 11.30 -12.58
CA ILE A 110 -26.66 10.92 -13.49
C ILE A 110 -27.50 12.18 -13.73
N TYR A 111 -26.89 13.26 -14.21
CA TYR A 111 -27.61 14.43 -14.67
C TYR A 111 -27.14 14.73 -16.08
N LYS A 112 -27.95 14.28 -17.05
CA LYS A 112 -27.95 14.64 -18.48
C LYS A 112 -26.60 15.10 -19.05
N SER A 113 -25.60 14.21 -19.03
CA SER A 113 -24.28 14.53 -19.57
C SER A 113 -24.21 14.14 -21.05
N THR A 114 -23.82 15.09 -21.91
CA THR A 114 -23.58 14.91 -23.36
C THR A 114 -22.54 13.80 -23.61
N SER A 115 -22.53 13.21 -24.81
CA SER A 115 -21.62 12.10 -25.16
C SER A 115 -20.14 12.40 -24.85
N THR A 116 -19.71 13.63 -25.13
CA THR A 116 -18.36 14.14 -24.85
C THR A 116 -18.05 14.26 -23.36
N ALA A 117 -19.00 14.67 -22.53
CA ALA A 117 -18.82 14.77 -21.09
C ALA A 117 -18.80 13.39 -20.39
N ARG A 118 -19.54 12.41 -20.91
CA ARG A 118 -19.42 11.00 -20.47
C ARG A 118 -18.04 10.41 -20.76
N LEU A 119 -17.49 10.66 -21.95
CA LEU A 119 -16.16 10.17 -22.31
C LEU A 119 -15.08 10.79 -21.40
N LYS A 120 -15.12 12.10 -21.18
CA LYS A 120 -14.19 12.78 -20.25
C LYS A 120 -14.30 12.23 -18.83
N SER A 121 -15.50 11.97 -18.33
CA SER A 121 -15.72 11.37 -17.01
C SER A 121 -15.15 9.95 -16.92
N ARG A 122 -15.35 9.11 -17.95
CA ARG A 122 -14.75 7.77 -18.00
C ARG A 122 -13.23 7.81 -18.04
N ILE A 123 -12.63 8.67 -18.86
CA ILE A 123 -11.17 8.80 -18.93
C ILE A 123 -10.64 9.26 -17.57
N ARG A 124 -11.27 10.27 -16.95
CA ARG A 124 -10.89 10.74 -15.61
C ARG A 124 -10.97 9.62 -14.57
N LEU A 125 -12.06 8.84 -14.58
CA LEU A 125 -12.23 7.68 -13.72
C LEU A 125 -11.08 6.69 -13.91
N VAL A 126 -10.82 6.27 -15.14
CA VAL A 126 -9.74 5.32 -15.47
C VAL A 126 -8.40 5.85 -15.00
N LEU A 127 -8.08 7.13 -15.26
CA LEU A 127 -6.85 7.76 -14.78
C LEU A 127 -6.76 7.72 -13.25
N CYS A 128 -7.83 8.07 -12.53
CA CYS A 128 -7.87 8.00 -11.06
C CYS A 128 -7.64 6.57 -10.55
N LEU A 129 -8.14 5.54 -11.23
CA LEU A 129 -7.90 4.14 -10.85
C LEU A 129 -6.43 3.73 -11.04
N PHE A 130 -5.73 4.30 -12.01
CA PHE A 130 -4.31 4.01 -12.25
C PHE A 130 -3.36 4.73 -11.27
N VAL A 131 -3.75 5.88 -10.73
CA VAL A 131 -2.89 6.69 -9.83
C VAL A 131 -2.30 5.88 -8.66
N PRO A 132 -3.06 5.09 -7.88
CA PRO A 132 -2.51 4.30 -6.77
C PRO A 132 -1.38 3.34 -7.21
N TYR A 133 -1.51 2.70 -8.37
CA TYR A 133 -0.50 1.77 -8.89
C TYR A 133 0.75 2.50 -9.40
N MET A 134 0.59 3.71 -9.95
CA MET A 134 1.75 4.53 -10.32
C MET A 134 2.52 4.97 -9.07
N VAL A 135 1.81 5.33 -7.99
CA VAL A 135 2.40 5.63 -6.68
C VAL A 135 3.12 4.39 -6.13
N PHE A 136 2.48 3.21 -6.16
CA PHE A 136 3.11 1.94 -5.78
C PHE A 136 4.45 1.73 -6.49
N LEU A 137 4.45 1.84 -7.83
CA LEU A 137 5.65 1.64 -8.64
C LEU A 137 6.72 2.69 -8.34
N ALA A 138 6.35 3.96 -8.22
CA ALA A 138 7.28 5.04 -7.94
C ALA A 138 8.02 4.85 -6.60
N PHE A 139 7.28 4.57 -5.52
CA PHE A 139 7.87 4.36 -4.20
C PHE A 139 8.63 3.03 -4.13
N SER A 140 8.08 1.94 -4.69
CA SER A 140 8.79 0.64 -4.70
C SER A 140 10.10 0.70 -5.48
N VAL A 141 10.09 1.31 -6.67
CA VAL A 141 11.31 1.48 -7.49
C VAL A 141 12.27 2.46 -6.82
N GLY A 142 11.78 3.54 -6.23
CA GLY A 142 12.59 4.49 -5.46
C GLY A 142 13.33 3.79 -4.33
N THR A 143 12.61 3.08 -3.47
CA THR A 143 13.16 2.27 -2.38
C THR A 143 14.14 1.22 -2.90
N ALA A 144 13.82 0.50 -3.97
CA ALA A 144 14.71 -0.50 -4.56
C ALA A 144 16.02 0.11 -5.11
N LEU A 145 15.95 1.25 -5.80
CA LEU A 145 17.12 1.94 -6.36
C LEU A 145 18.05 2.46 -5.26
N VAL A 146 17.46 2.99 -4.19
CA VAL A 146 18.18 3.46 -3.00
C VAL A 146 18.85 2.27 -2.29
N GLY A 147 18.09 1.18 -2.05
CA GLY A 147 18.58 -0.04 -1.44
C GLY A 147 19.67 -0.79 -2.22
N ARG A 148 19.85 -0.53 -3.53
CA ARG A 148 20.98 -1.10 -4.31
C ARG A 148 22.33 -0.54 -3.87
N LYS A 149 22.40 0.69 -3.37
CA LYS A 149 23.65 1.36 -3.02
C LYS A 149 24.17 0.94 -1.63
N ASN A 150 23.27 0.54 -0.72
CA ASN A 150 23.59 0.21 0.67
C ASN A 150 23.16 -1.23 1.03
N PHE A 151 23.74 -2.23 0.34
CA PHE A 151 23.32 -3.65 0.40
C PHE A 151 23.42 -4.27 1.81
N LEU A 152 24.35 -3.83 2.64
CA LEU A 152 24.68 -4.50 3.92
C LEU A 152 23.70 -4.19 5.06
N LEU A 153 22.70 -3.33 4.86
CA LEU A 153 21.78 -2.88 5.91
C LEU A 153 20.33 -3.34 5.72
N THR A 154 20.04 -4.24 4.77
CA THR A 154 18.77 -4.98 4.76
C THR A 154 18.82 -6.08 5.82
N ASN A 155 18.54 -5.71 7.07
CA ASN A 155 18.31 -6.67 8.15
C ASN A 155 16.79 -6.80 8.37
N PRO A 156 16.26 -7.96 8.79
CA PRO A 156 14.89 -8.07 9.30
C PRO A 156 14.80 -7.32 10.64
N MET A 157 14.76 -6.00 10.56
CA MET A 157 14.93 -5.06 11.66
C MET A 157 13.90 -5.29 12.79
N ASN A 158 12.68 -5.71 12.47
CA ASN A 158 11.59 -5.85 13.43
C ASN A 158 11.14 -7.30 13.69
N GLY A 159 11.79 -8.31 13.09
CA GLY A 159 11.37 -9.71 13.20
C GLY A 159 10.04 -10.09 12.53
N LEU A 160 9.31 -9.14 11.92
CA LEU A 160 8.03 -9.34 11.24
C LEU A 160 8.11 -9.21 9.71
N TYR A 161 8.77 -8.17 9.25
CA TYR A 161 8.97 -7.85 7.84
C TYR A 161 10.32 -7.16 7.66
N CYS A 162 10.84 -7.20 6.44
CA CYS A 162 12.06 -6.50 6.07
C CYS A 162 11.81 -5.01 5.82
N SER A 163 12.68 -4.17 6.38
CA SER A 163 12.68 -2.73 6.17
C SER A 163 14.09 -2.26 5.80
N LEU A 164 14.17 -1.21 4.98
CA LEU A 164 15.41 -0.55 4.60
C LEU A 164 15.68 0.61 5.56
N ASP A 165 16.57 0.41 6.53
CA ASP A 165 16.86 1.41 7.57
C ASP A 165 17.83 2.53 7.13
N VAL A 166 18.30 2.47 5.89
CA VAL A 166 19.53 3.18 5.52
C VAL A 166 19.33 4.62 5.03
N ASP A 167 18.11 5.05 4.74
CA ASP A 167 17.93 6.30 3.99
C ASP A 167 16.76 7.16 4.49
N GLY A 168 17.01 8.47 4.60
CA GLY A 168 16.00 9.47 4.94
C GLY A 168 14.80 9.48 3.96
N PHE A 169 14.96 8.88 2.77
CA PHE A 169 13.86 8.69 1.84
C PHE A 169 12.76 7.78 2.42
N SER A 170 13.06 6.51 2.75
CA SER A 170 12.04 5.61 3.30
C SER A 170 11.59 6.05 4.70
N ARG A 171 12.50 6.62 5.49
CA ARG A 171 12.21 7.06 6.87
C ARG A 171 11.32 8.30 6.96
N TYR A 172 11.43 9.24 6.01
CA TYR A 172 10.69 10.51 6.08
C TYR A 172 9.74 10.73 4.91
N ALA A 173 10.13 10.40 3.66
CA ALA A 173 9.30 10.70 2.49
C ALA A 173 8.01 9.87 2.47
N ILE A 174 8.10 8.58 2.81
CA ILE A 174 6.92 7.69 2.81
C ILE A 174 5.95 8.07 3.93
N PRO A 175 6.36 8.18 5.22
CA PRO A 175 5.43 8.60 6.27
C PRO A 175 4.87 9.99 6.02
N ALA A 176 5.67 10.95 5.56
CA ALA A 176 5.18 12.30 5.24
C ALA A 176 4.11 12.26 4.15
N TYR A 177 4.34 11.50 3.06
CA TYR A 177 3.35 11.32 2.01
C TYR A 177 2.06 10.70 2.56
N CYS A 178 2.16 9.62 3.34
CA CYS A 178 1.02 8.96 3.94
C CYS A 178 0.22 9.88 4.88
N ILE A 179 0.91 10.67 5.71
CA ILE A 179 0.29 11.65 6.61
C ILE A 179 -0.48 12.70 5.82
N VAL A 180 0.12 13.26 4.76
CA VAL A 180 -0.54 14.27 3.92
C VAL A 180 -1.79 13.69 3.27
N VAL A 181 -1.70 12.51 2.66
CA VAL A 181 -2.82 11.87 1.97
C VAL A 181 -3.94 11.49 2.95
N MET A 182 -3.60 10.94 4.12
CA MET A 182 -4.58 10.61 5.16
C MET A 182 -5.24 11.86 5.73
N THR A 183 -4.50 12.95 5.92
CA THR A 183 -5.07 14.23 6.34
C THR A 183 -6.08 14.74 5.32
N CYS A 184 -5.77 14.66 4.03
CA CYS A 184 -6.70 15.00 2.96
C CYS A 184 -7.95 14.12 3.00
N LEU A 185 -7.78 12.80 3.17
CA LEU A 185 -8.89 11.85 3.26
C LEU A 185 -9.86 12.22 4.39
N LEU A 186 -9.34 12.43 5.60
CA LEU A 186 -10.13 12.83 6.76
C LEU A 186 -10.83 14.18 6.55
N GLY A 187 -10.17 15.12 5.88
CA GLY A 187 -10.77 16.40 5.50
C GLY A 187 -12.01 16.22 4.62
N PHE A 188 -11.92 15.39 3.58
CA PHE A 188 -13.05 15.11 2.69
C PHE A 188 -14.18 14.33 3.39
N GLU A 189 -13.85 13.38 4.27
CA GLU A 189 -14.87 12.67 5.06
C GLU A 189 -15.60 13.60 6.04
N GLY A 190 -14.86 14.50 6.71
CA GLY A 190 -15.43 15.46 7.65
C GLY A 190 -16.35 16.50 7.00
N GLU A 191 -16.04 16.92 5.77
CA GLU A 191 -16.94 17.79 4.99
C GLU A 191 -18.25 17.08 4.61
N HIS A 192 -18.18 15.78 4.29
CA HIS A 192 -19.36 15.01 3.88
C HIS A 192 -20.30 14.67 5.05
N GLN A 193 -19.85 14.76 6.31
CA GLN A 193 -20.67 14.54 7.51
C GLN A 193 -21.37 15.81 8.04
N ASN A 194 -20.94 17.00 7.61
CA ASN A 194 -21.50 18.28 8.05
C ASN A 194 -22.60 18.82 7.11
N ILE A 195 -23.01 18.05 6.10
CA ILE A 195 -24.09 18.35 5.14
C ILE A 195 -25.24 17.39 5.38
#